data_AF-A0AAU7NW70-F1
#
_entry.id   AF-A0AAU7NW70-F1
#
_cell.length_a   1.000
_cell.length_b   1.000
_cell.length_c   1.000
_cell.angle_alpha   90.00
_cell.angle_beta   90.00
_cell.angle_gamma   90.00
#
_symmetry.space_group_name_H-M   'P 1'
#
loop_
_entity.id
_entity.type
_entity.pdbx_description
1 polymer ?
#
loop_
_entity_poly.entity_id
_entity_poly.type
_entity_poly.pdbx_seq_one_letter_code
_entity_poly.pdbx_strand_id
1 'polypeptide(L)'
;MSKRLSLPEIPDSERTPLVDALLGIIESLSETVQRQDEEIGCLKDEIAILKGEKARPKFKPSGMTQETDGKPTSETGKDKKKRAFLEETE
;
A
#
# COMPACT_ATOMS: atom_id res chain seq x y z
N MET A 1 -1.71 3.75 -5.19
CA MET A 1 -0.92 4.67 -6.04
C MET A 1 -1.33 6.07 -5.63
N SER A 2 -0.58 6.70 -4.72
CA SER A 2 -0.90 8.06 -4.26
C SER A 2 -0.66 9.00 -5.42
N LYS A 3 -1.73 9.48 -6.04
CA LYS A 3 -1.66 10.43 -7.14
C LYS A 3 -1.41 11.81 -6.54
N ARG A 4 -0.17 12.08 -6.15
CA ARG A 4 0.23 13.43 -5.71
C ARG A 4 0.06 14.37 -6.89
N LEU A 5 -0.79 15.38 -6.71
CA LEU A 5 -0.90 16.48 -7.66
C LEU A 5 0.43 17.23 -7.65
N SER A 6 1.23 17.08 -8.71
CA SER A 6 2.41 17.94 -8.92
C SER A 6 1.93 19.23 -9.54
N LEU A 7 1.79 20.28 -8.72
CA LEU A 7 1.48 21.60 -9.24
C LEU A 7 2.74 22.18 -9.91
N PRO A 8 2.61 22.81 -11.09
CA PRO A 8 3.73 23.50 -11.71
C PRO A 8 4.19 24.66 -10.82
N GLU A 9 5.50 24.95 -10.84
CA GLU A 9 6.04 26.11 -10.15
C GLU A 9 5.56 27.39 -10.85
N ILE A 10 4.81 28.22 -10.11
CA ILE A 10 4.34 29.53 -10.57
C ILE A 10 5.30 30.59 -10.01
N PRO A 11 5.91 31.43 -10.87
CA PRO A 11 6.83 32.48 -10.43
C PRO A 11 6.09 33.55 -9.60
N ASP A 12 6.79 34.18 -8.66
CA ASP A 12 6.19 35.13 -7.71
C ASP A 12 5.52 36.33 -8.37
N SER A 13 5.98 36.73 -9.56
CA SER A 13 5.37 37.81 -10.35
C SER A 13 3.95 37.50 -10.83
N GLU A 14 3.57 36.22 -10.87
CA GLU A 14 2.25 35.74 -11.30
C GLU A 14 1.38 35.29 -10.11
N ARG A 15 1.92 35.31 -8.89
CA ARG A 15 1.20 35.03 -7.64
C ARG A 15 0.36 36.24 -7.21
N THR A 16 -0.71 36.44 -7.96
CA THR A 16 -1.76 37.36 -7.54
C THR A 16 -2.50 36.78 -6.31
N PRO A 17 -3.13 37.62 -5.47
CA PRO A 17 -3.87 37.13 -4.29
C PRO A 17 -4.94 36.07 -4.60
N LEU A 18 -5.51 36.11 -5.81
CA LEU A 18 -6.45 35.09 -6.29
C LEU A 18 -5.76 33.74 -6.53
N VAL A 19 -4.57 33.76 -7.13
CA VAL A 19 -3.78 32.54 -7.41
C VAL A 19 -3.37 31.87 -6.11
N ASP A 20 -2.95 32.64 -5.10
CA ASP A 20 -2.60 32.09 -3.78
C ASP A 20 -3.80 31.42 -3.09
N ALA A 21 -4.98 32.06 -3.17
CA ALA A 21 -6.21 31.47 -2.64
C ALA A 21 -6.58 30.17 -3.36
N LEU A 22 -6.43 30.12 -4.69
CA LEU A 22 -6.69 28.91 -5.48
C LEU A 22 -5.70 27.80 -5.14
N LEU A 23 -4.42 28.11 -4.94
CA LEU A 23 -3.41 27.14 -4.53
C LEU A 23 -3.76 26.48 -3.19
N GLY A 24 -4.16 27.28 -2.19
CA GLY A 24 -4.59 26.76 -0.90
C GLY A 24 -5.84 25.85 -1.00
N ILE A 25 -6.80 26.22 -1.86
CA ILE A 25 -7.98 25.36 -2.12
C ILE A 25 -7.55 24.04 -2.77
N ILE A 26 -6.66 24.09 -3.77
CA ILE A 26 -6.19 22.89 -4.47
C ILE A 26 -5.44 21.95 -3.52
N GLU A 27 -4.61 22.48 -2.63
CA GLU A 27 -3.91 21.70 -1.62
C GLU A 27 -4.89 20.98 -0.68
N SER A 28 -5.87 21.71 -0.13
CA SER A 28 -6.91 21.13 0.73
C SER A 28 -7.75 20.05 0.02
N LEU A 29 -8.09 20.28 -1.25
CA LEU A 29 -8.79 19.30 -2.07
C LEU A 29 -7.93 18.06 -2.33
N SER A 30 -6.63 18.23 -2.60
CA SER A 30 -5.68 17.13 -2.81
C SER A 30 -5.62 16.21 -1.59
N GLU A 31 -5.50 16.78 -0.39
CA GLU A 31 -5.49 16.02 0.86
C GLU A 31 -6.81 15.27 1.09
N THR A 32 -7.94 15.95 0.83
CA THR A 32 -9.27 15.35 0.98
C THR A 32 -9.46 14.17 0.05
N VAL A 33 -9.06 14.32 -1.22
CA VAL A 33 -9.14 13.24 -2.22
C VAL A 33 -8.28 12.05 -1.81
N GLN A 34 -7.07 12.28 -1.30
CA GLN A 34 -6.21 11.19 -0.82
C GLN A 34 -6.85 10.40 0.32
N ARG A 35 -7.41 11.11 1.32
CA ARG A 35 -8.13 10.46 2.43
C ARG A 35 -9.35 9.68 1.96
N GLN A 36 -10.09 10.23 1.00
CA GLN A 36 -11.26 9.55 0.43
C GLN A 36 -10.87 8.30 -0.37
N ASP A 37 -9.78 8.35 -1.14
CA ASP A 37 -9.29 7.18 -1.88
C ASP A 37 -8.87 6.04 -0.94
N GLU A 38 -8.28 6.36 0.20
CA GLU A 38 -7.93 5.39 1.25
C GLU A 38 -9.19 4.76 1.86
N GLU A 39 -10.16 5.58 2.24
CA GLU A 39 -11.44 5.11 2.80
C GLU A 39 -12.21 4.24 1.80
N ILE A 40 -12.29 4.67 0.54
CA ILE A 40 -12.90 3.89 -0.55
C ILE A 40 -12.17 2.56 -0.74
N GLY A 41 -10.84 2.55 -0.63
CA GLY A 41 -10.04 1.33 -0.66
C GLY A 41 -10.44 0.35 0.44
N CYS A 42 -10.50 0.83 1.68
CA CYS A 42 -10.91 0.03 2.84
C CYS A 42 -12.33 -0.52 2.69
N LEU A 43 -13.29 0.32 2.28
CA LEU A 43 -14.68 -0.10 2.09
C LEU A 43 -14.84 -1.13 0.97
N LYS A 44 -14.09 -0.97 -0.13
CA LYS A 44 -14.09 -1.97 -1.22
C LYS A 44 -13.55 -3.32 -0.75
N ASP A 45 -12.49 -3.31 0.06
CA ASP A 45 -11.93 -4.53 0.64
C ASP A 45 -12.93 -5.20 1.60
N GLU A 46 -13.65 -4.41 2.41
CA GLU A 46 -14.71 -4.91 3.29
C GLU A 46 -15.88 -5.52 2.50
N ILE A 47 -16.31 -4.86 1.42
CA ILE A 47 -17.34 -5.38 0.52
C ILE A 47 -16.90 -6.72 -0.10
N ALA A 48 -15.64 -6.87 -0.50
CA ALA A 48 -15.13 -8.11 -1.07
C ALA A 48 -15.19 -9.26 -0.04
N ILE A 49 -14.79 -8.99 1.21
CA ILE A 49 -14.88 -9.96 2.31
C ILE A 49 -16.34 -10.37 2.55
N LEU A 50 -17.25 -9.41 2.62
CA LEU A 50 -18.69 -9.67 2.84
C LEU A 50 -19.32 -10.44 1.69
N LYS A 51 -18.83 -10.25 0.46
CA LYS A 51 -19.25 -11.01 -0.73
C LYS A 51 -18.65 -12.42 -0.81
N GLY A 52 -17.77 -12.80 0.13
CA GLY A 52 -17.06 -14.08 0.10
C GLY A 52 -15.95 -14.14 -0.95
N GLU A 53 -15.55 -13.01 -1.51
CA GLU A 53 -14.39 -12.90 -2.40
C GLU A 53 -13.09 -12.91 -1.59
N LYS A 54 -11.96 -13.22 -2.25
CA LYS A 54 -10.65 -13.22 -1.56
C LYS A 54 -10.25 -11.79 -1.20
N ALA A 55 -10.01 -11.55 0.09
CA ALA A 55 -9.51 -10.28 0.58
C ALA A 55 -8.20 -9.88 -0.09
N ARG A 56 -7.96 -8.57 -0.18
CA ARG A 56 -6.72 -8.03 -0.73
C ARG A 56 -5.51 -8.53 0.06
N PRO A 57 -4.48 -9.11 -0.60
CA PRO A 57 -3.31 -9.62 0.11
C PRO A 57 -2.56 -8.47 0.79
N LYS A 58 -2.35 -8.60 2.11
CA LYS A 58 -1.49 -7.69 2.89
C LYS A 58 -0.03 -8.00 2.57
N PHE A 59 0.58 -7.20 1.71
CA PHE A 59 2.01 -7.31 1.44
C PHE A 59 2.81 -6.83 2.66
N LYS A 60 3.75 -7.66 3.11
CA LYS A 60 4.78 -7.22 4.04
C LYS A 60 5.76 -6.30 3.30
N PRO A 61 6.39 -5.32 3.97
CA PRO A 61 7.45 -4.53 3.35
C PRO A 61 8.52 -5.47 2.80
N SER A 62 9.01 -5.18 1.59
CA SER A 62 10.07 -5.97 0.97
C SER A 62 11.32 -5.95 1.85
N GLY A 63 11.87 -7.11 2.21
CA GLY A 63 13.10 -7.23 3.00
C GLY A 63 14.37 -6.76 2.27
N MET A 64 14.24 -6.00 1.20
CA MET A 64 15.34 -5.49 0.37
C MET A 64 16.34 -4.65 1.17
N THR A 65 15.92 -4.05 2.29
CA THR A 65 16.76 -3.24 3.17
C THR A 65 17.54 -4.05 4.19
N GLN A 66 17.38 -5.38 4.23
CA GLN A 66 17.91 -6.22 5.31
C GLN A 66 19.27 -6.88 5.02
N GLU A 67 19.92 -6.57 3.90
CA GLU A 67 21.28 -7.06 3.63
C GLU A 67 22.22 -5.94 3.17
N THR A 68 23.01 -5.39 4.10
CA THR A 68 24.49 -5.34 4.03
C THR A 68 25.08 -4.94 5.40
N ASP A 69 24.97 -5.79 6.41
CA ASP A 69 25.96 -5.84 7.50
C ASP A 69 26.03 -7.27 8.02
N GLY A 70 27.17 -7.91 7.75
CA GLY A 70 27.32 -9.36 7.84
C GLY A 70 27.48 -9.91 9.26
N LYS A 71 26.73 -10.97 9.58
CA LYS A 71 27.25 -12.34 9.86
C LYS A 71 26.10 -13.31 10.23
N PRO A 72 26.26 -14.62 9.97
CA PRO A 72 25.19 -15.60 10.08
C PRO A 72 25.24 -16.38 11.41
N THR A 73 24.09 -16.68 12.01
CA THR A 73 23.91 -17.88 12.86
C THR A 73 22.44 -18.33 12.88
N SER A 74 22.19 -19.45 12.19
CA SER A 74 21.33 -20.59 12.57
C SER A 74 20.46 -20.44 13.84
N GLU A 75 19.15 -20.71 13.73
CA GLU A 75 18.55 -21.78 14.54
C GLU A 75 17.21 -22.32 14.01
N THR A 76 17.17 -23.65 14.03
CA THR A 76 16.18 -24.62 13.56
C THR A 76 14.87 -24.62 14.36
N GLY A 77 13.72 -24.65 13.68
CA GLY A 77 12.40 -24.93 14.26
C GLY A 77 11.63 -25.94 13.43
N LYS A 78 11.58 -27.19 13.90
CA LYS A 78 10.96 -28.36 13.27
C LYS A 78 9.43 -28.27 13.29
N ASP A 79 8.78 -28.50 12.15
CA ASP A 79 7.40 -29.01 12.11
C ASP A 79 7.23 -30.01 10.95
N LYS A 80 7.61 -31.27 11.21
CA LYS A 80 7.23 -32.42 10.37
C LYS A 80 5.78 -32.79 10.68
N LYS A 81 4.82 -32.22 9.95
CA LYS A 81 3.43 -32.71 9.96
C LYS A 81 3.19 -33.69 8.81
N LYS A 82 3.06 -34.97 9.18
CA LYS A 82 2.64 -36.12 8.37
C LYS A 82 1.46 -35.78 7.46
N ARG A 83 1.58 -36.08 6.17
CA ARG A 83 0.44 -36.50 5.33
C ARG A 83 0.84 -37.76 4.57
N ALA A 84 0.21 -38.85 4.96
CA ALA A 84 0.17 -40.08 4.20
C ALA A 84 -0.66 -39.85 2.93
N PHE A 85 -0.18 -40.35 1.80
CA PHE A 85 -1.03 -40.68 0.66
C PHE A 85 -0.48 -41.97 0.04
N LEU A 86 -1.32 -43.00 0.04
CA LEU A 86 -1.12 -44.27 -0.65
C LEU A 86 -1.22 -44.03 -2.16
N GLU A 87 -0.38 -44.70 -2.94
CA GLU A 87 -0.58 -45.01 -4.36
C GLU A 87 -0.02 -46.44 -4.53
N GLU A 88 -0.91 -47.44 -4.42
CA GLU A 88 -1.36 -48.33 -5.52
C GLU A 88 -0.19 -49.23 -6.02
N THR A 89 -0.04 -50.50 -5.61
CA THR A 89 -0.63 -51.71 -6.24
C THR A 89 -0.94 -51.47 -7.73
N GLU A 90 -0.27 -52.06 -8.72
CA GLU A 90 0.14 -53.46 -8.94
C GLU A 90 1.46 -53.57 -9.70
#